data_AF-A0A0P0M2J6-F1
#
_entry.id   AF-A0A0P0M2J6-F1
#
_cell.length_a   1.000
_cell.length_b   1.000
_cell.length_c   1.000
_cell.angle_alpha   90.00
_cell.angle_beta   90.00
_cell.angle_gamma   90.00
#
_symmetry.space_group_name_H-M   'P 1'
#
loop_
_entity.id
_entity.type
_entity.pdbx_description
1 polymer ?
#
loop_
_entity_poly.entity_id
_entity_poly.type
_entity_poly.pdbx_seq_one_letter_code
_entity_poly.pdbx_strand_id
1 'polypeptide(L)'
;MVTIYLDKQVFSHLFNAKEEKYSLLREKILSHKDEFIFFYSNAHLFDLQDDKTDIKYTEMEYMQSIVSGYHLIYENHKQEVIKQSPRNAFETIGKIEDFSWLENFDFSQITEEQRNVINNIVDISIKDLKGELDFDWLKKRAPISVDELQMDISTFTSLMKFVSHYFYENKESYKIMRDNTIARYNPTSIKAEGENIFNEQLASSPLGLSFLDIIQASLTQTGLSYTDFATVYYMSYILLDLFGVNKETRKKVKFRNMQVDCYHSFFGSYCDCMVSDDEGMRLKSKTLYKLFNFNTKVYSIDEFIEKFDEAINNNKKSAREYFDEVLSDYITRQVTRVETKSGQFLTYLSTSYKYFGYFNCMIERKSKDETVIILHKNNDLKQPILAKELEIITNRIVRVFNDMGATFTLFDEAVEIPLLKADNWNRFLTLNDADVCLTKFKDTPMLCLWIKLKQPILQNKN
;
A
#
# COMPACT_ATOMS: atom_id res chain seq x y z
N MET A 1 -2.22 -6.66 15.57
CA MET A 1 -2.40 -5.36 14.91
C MET A 1 -2.14 -5.57 13.43
N VAL A 2 -3.19 -5.41 12.64
CA VAL A 2 -3.18 -5.53 11.18
C VAL A 2 -3.85 -4.27 10.64
N THR A 3 -3.22 -3.62 9.67
CA THR A 3 -3.82 -2.52 8.92
C THR A 3 -4.53 -3.06 7.67
N ILE A 4 -5.77 -2.63 7.44
CA ILE A 4 -6.67 -3.26 6.47
C ILE A 4 -7.22 -2.19 5.51
N TYR A 5 -7.10 -2.45 4.22
CA TYR A 5 -7.72 -1.66 3.16
C TYR A 5 -8.85 -2.47 2.53
N LEU A 6 -10.09 -2.03 2.68
CA LEU A 6 -11.25 -2.66 2.06
C LEU A 6 -11.62 -1.87 0.82
N ASP A 7 -11.69 -2.50 -0.35
CA ASP A 7 -12.21 -1.87 -1.56
C ASP A 7 -13.66 -1.37 -1.34
N LYS A 8 -14.09 -0.34 -2.10
CA LYS A 8 -15.45 0.22 -2.03
C LYS A 8 -16.51 -0.86 -2.23
N GLN A 9 -16.28 -1.80 -3.15
CA GLN A 9 -17.22 -2.90 -3.38
C GLN A 9 -17.44 -3.75 -2.11
N VAL A 10 -16.40 -3.96 -1.30
CA VAL A 10 -16.49 -4.68 -0.03
C VAL A 10 -17.35 -3.90 0.96
N PHE A 11 -17.16 -2.57 1.06
CA PHE A 11 -18.06 -1.73 1.86
C PHE A 11 -19.51 -1.84 1.41
N SER A 12 -19.78 -1.87 0.10
CA SER A 12 -21.14 -2.05 -0.43
C SER A 12 -21.74 -3.40 -0.05
N HIS A 13 -20.96 -4.49 -0.06
CA HIS A 13 -21.42 -5.81 0.39
C HIS A 13 -21.78 -5.81 1.86
N LEU A 14 -20.92 -5.22 2.70
CA LEU A 14 -21.13 -5.13 4.16
C LEU A 14 -22.30 -4.19 4.52
N PHE A 15 -22.45 -3.08 3.79
CA PHE A 15 -23.54 -2.12 3.97
C PHE A 15 -24.89 -2.76 3.67
N ASN A 16 -25.01 -3.39 2.50
CA ASN A 16 -26.26 -4.01 2.06
C ASN A 16 -26.57 -5.33 2.79
N ALA A 17 -25.52 -6.07 3.20
CA ALA A 17 -25.60 -7.33 3.92
C ALA A 17 -26.60 -8.34 3.32
N LYS A 18 -26.67 -8.45 1.99
CA LYS A 18 -27.65 -9.30 1.29
C LYS A 18 -27.42 -10.80 1.51
N GLU A 19 -26.17 -11.19 1.74
CA GLU A 19 -25.79 -12.57 2.05
C GLU A 19 -25.39 -12.66 3.52
N GLU A 20 -25.72 -13.79 4.15
CA GLU A 20 -25.45 -14.04 5.58
C GLU A 20 -23.97 -13.84 5.92
N LYS A 21 -23.06 -14.29 5.05
CA LYS A 21 -21.60 -14.14 5.24
C LYS A 21 -21.18 -12.67 5.41
N TYR A 22 -21.82 -11.75 4.71
CA TYR A 22 -21.51 -10.32 4.81
C TYR A 22 -22.06 -9.70 6.10
N SER A 23 -23.23 -10.14 6.57
CA SER A 23 -23.75 -9.72 7.88
C SER A 23 -22.85 -10.18 9.01
N LEU A 24 -22.43 -11.46 8.98
CA LEU A 24 -21.53 -12.04 9.98
C LEU A 24 -20.15 -11.35 9.96
N LEU A 25 -19.59 -11.10 8.78
CA LEU A 25 -18.33 -10.37 8.66
C LEU A 25 -18.47 -8.93 9.18
N ARG A 26 -19.56 -8.24 8.85
CA ARG A 26 -19.85 -6.89 9.37
C ARG A 26 -19.87 -6.86 10.89
N GLU A 27 -20.64 -7.76 11.52
CA GLU A 27 -20.74 -7.83 12.98
C GLU A 27 -19.37 -8.09 13.63
N LYS A 28 -18.58 -8.98 13.02
CA LYS A 28 -17.22 -9.30 13.47
C LYS A 28 -16.25 -8.11 13.33
N ILE A 29 -16.32 -7.38 12.21
CA ILE A 29 -15.51 -6.16 12.02
C ILE A 29 -15.88 -5.14 13.10
N LEU A 30 -17.17 -4.89 13.33
CA LEU A 30 -17.62 -3.89 14.30
C LEU A 30 -17.28 -4.27 15.74
N SER A 31 -17.37 -5.55 16.11
CA SER A 31 -17.03 -6.02 17.48
C SER A 31 -15.53 -6.00 17.77
N HIS A 32 -14.69 -6.06 16.74
CA HIS A 32 -13.22 -6.05 16.87
C HIS A 32 -12.56 -4.79 16.31
N LYS A 33 -13.33 -3.76 15.93
CA LYS A 33 -12.82 -2.59 15.19
C LYS A 33 -11.68 -1.86 15.89
N ASP A 34 -11.67 -1.87 17.22
CA ASP A 34 -10.66 -1.17 18.03
C ASP A 34 -9.35 -1.98 18.18
N GLU A 35 -9.27 -3.20 17.63
CA GLU A 35 -8.06 -4.04 17.60
C GLU A 35 -7.26 -3.94 16.28
N PHE A 36 -7.87 -3.31 15.28
CA PHE A 36 -7.38 -3.18 13.91
C PHE A 36 -7.44 -1.70 13.47
N ILE A 37 -6.83 -1.39 12.33
CA ILE A 37 -6.98 -0.08 11.70
C ILE A 37 -7.47 -0.31 10.29
N PHE A 38 -8.67 0.19 10.00
CA PHE A 38 -9.25 0.17 8.67
C PHE A 38 -9.02 1.54 8.03
N PHE A 39 -8.43 1.54 6.83
CA PHE A 39 -8.17 2.75 6.08
C PHE A 39 -9.19 2.94 4.96
N TYR A 40 -9.39 4.20 4.58
CA TYR A 40 -9.97 4.58 3.29
C TYR A 40 -9.07 5.59 2.58
N SER A 41 -9.38 5.90 1.33
CA SER A 41 -8.62 6.85 0.49
C SER A 41 -9.56 7.58 -0.47
N ASN A 42 -9.02 8.54 -1.19
CA ASN A 42 -9.69 9.20 -2.31
C ASN A 42 -10.24 8.22 -3.37
N ALA A 43 -9.66 7.01 -3.52
CA ALA A 43 -10.17 6.00 -4.46
C ALA A 43 -11.63 5.62 -4.17
N HIS A 44 -11.98 5.47 -2.90
CA HIS A 44 -13.36 5.18 -2.48
C HIS A 44 -14.32 6.32 -2.81
N LEU A 45 -13.83 7.55 -2.62
CA LEU A 45 -14.61 8.75 -2.88
C LEU A 45 -14.86 8.90 -4.37
N PHE A 46 -13.86 8.57 -5.22
CA PHE A 46 -14.04 8.49 -6.66
C PHE A 46 -15.10 7.46 -7.04
N ASP A 47 -15.10 6.24 -6.47
CA ASP A 47 -16.19 5.29 -6.75
C ASP A 47 -17.58 5.85 -6.41
N LEU A 48 -17.70 6.56 -5.30
CA LEU A 48 -18.95 7.17 -4.85
C LEU A 48 -19.39 8.38 -5.71
N GLN A 49 -18.50 9.01 -6.48
CA GLN A 49 -18.87 10.09 -7.40
C GLN A 49 -19.75 9.60 -8.57
N ASP A 50 -19.66 8.31 -8.92
CA ASP A 50 -20.50 7.73 -9.96
C ASP A 50 -21.93 7.46 -9.48
N ASP A 51 -22.14 7.29 -8.17
CA ASP A 51 -23.48 7.18 -7.59
C ASP A 51 -24.17 8.56 -7.57
N LYS A 52 -25.28 8.67 -8.30
CA LYS A 52 -26.08 9.90 -8.38
C LYS A 52 -27.19 9.97 -7.32
N THR A 53 -27.38 8.91 -6.55
CA THR A 53 -28.38 8.84 -5.48
C THR A 53 -27.81 9.35 -4.15
N ASP A 54 -28.69 9.63 -3.20
CA ASP A 54 -28.31 9.99 -1.83
C ASP A 54 -27.86 8.77 -0.99
N ILE A 55 -27.97 7.55 -1.54
CA ILE A 55 -27.53 6.32 -0.87
C ILE A 55 -26.04 6.39 -0.55
N LYS A 56 -25.22 6.96 -1.45
CA LYS A 56 -23.78 7.17 -1.23
C LYS A 56 -23.47 7.88 0.09
N TYR A 57 -24.33 8.78 0.55
CA TYR A 57 -24.14 9.50 1.81
C TYR A 57 -24.37 8.60 3.01
N THR A 58 -25.38 7.73 2.93
CA THR A 58 -25.62 6.70 3.96
C THR A 58 -24.50 5.66 3.94
N GLU A 59 -23.99 5.28 2.76
CA GLU A 59 -22.85 4.39 2.63
C GLU A 59 -21.56 5.01 3.21
N MET A 60 -21.34 6.31 3.04
CA MET A 60 -20.21 7.01 3.67
C MET A 60 -20.29 7.05 5.20
N GLU A 61 -21.48 7.27 5.77
CA GLU A 61 -21.68 7.18 7.23
C GLU A 61 -21.42 5.76 7.74
N TYR A 62 -21.83 4.76 6.96
CA TYR A 62 -21.49 3.37 7.25
C TYR A 62 -19.99 3.11 7.19
N MET A 63 -19.29 3.56 6.14
CA MET A 63 -17.83 3.46 6.04
C MET A 63 -17.15 4.09 7.26
N GLN A 64 -17.60 5.28 7.67
CA GLN A 64 -17.08 6.00 8.83
C GLN A 64 -17.13 5.16 10.11
N SER A 65 -18.17 4.33 10.28
CA SER A 65 -18.30 3.43 11.44
C SER A 65 -17.20 2.36 11.53
N ILE A 66 -16.57 2.04 10.40
CA ILE A 66 -15.47 1.06 10.30
C ILE A 66 -14.11 1.77 10.34
N VAL A 67 -13.90 2.75 9.45
CA VAL A 67 -12.57 3.36 9.23
C VAL A 67 -12.17 4.35 10.31
N SER A 68 -13.11 4.77 11.17
CA SER A 68 -12.88 5.77 12.21
C SER A 68 -12.23 7.06 11.69
N GLY A 69 -12.34 7.36 10.40
CA GLY A 69 -11.72 8.51 9.75
C GLY A 69 -10.21 8.42 9.48
N TYR A 70 -9.60 7.23 9.42
CA TYR A 70 -8.20 7.11 8.97
C TYR A 70 -8.11 7.19 7.44
N HIS A 71 -7.80 8.39 6.94
CA HIS A 71 -7.74 8.71 5.52
C HIS A 71 -6.31 8.65 5.00
N LEU A 72 -6.04 7.73 4.09
CA LEU A 72 -4.79 7.63 3.34
C LEU A 72 -4.77 8.66 2.21
N ILE A 73 -3.75 9.53 2.24
CA ILE A 73 -3.47 10.51 1.20
C ILE A 73 -2.01 10.39 0.73
N TYR A 74 -1.74 10.86 -0.48
CA TYR A 74 -0.39 10.95 -1.01
C TYR A 74 -0.13 12.37 -1.48
N GLU A 75 0.69 13.11 -0.73
CA GLU A 75 1.02 14.51 -0.99
C GLU A 75 2.52 14.74 -0.74
N ASN A 76 3.12 15.67 -1.47
CA ASN A 76 4.55 16.02 -1.31
C ASN A 76 5.49 14.80 -1.39
N HIS A 77 5.19 13.87 -2.29
CA HIS A 77 5.93 12.61 -2.50
C HIS A 77 5.96 11.69 -1.27
N LYS A 78 5.01 11.84 -0.35
CA LYS A 78 4.90 11.07 0.88
C LYS A 78 3.49 10.56 1.08
N GLN A 79 3.41 9.34 1.58
CA GLN A 79 2.17 8.79 2.07
C GLN A 79 1.90 9.36 3.46
N GLU A 80 0.71 9.90 3.65
CA GLU A 80 0.26 10.42 4.94
C GLU A 80 -1.09 9.81 5.34
N VAL A 81 -1.34 9.83 6.65
CA VAL A 81 -2.64 9.46 7.22
C VAL A 81 -3.17 10.67 7.96
N ILE A 82 -4.31 11.19 7.49
CA ILE A 82 -5.01 12.27 8.15
C ILE A 82 -6.29 11.75 8.81
N LYS A 83 -6.71 12.44 9.88
CA LYS A 83 -7.96 12.12 10.57
C LYS A 83 -9.10 12.94 9.95
N GLN A 84 -9.87 12.33 9.06
CA GLN A 84 -10.97 12.98 8.35
C GLN A 84 -12.08 11.95 8.10
N SER A 85 -13.35 12.35 8.13
CA SER A 85 -14.43 11.43 7.76
C SER A 85 -14.55 11.30 6.23
N PRO A 86 -15.01 10.15 5.69
CA PRO A 86 -15.32 10.00 4.28
C PRO A 86 -16.26 11.11 3.76
N ARG A 87 -17.25 11.49 4.58
CA ARG A 87 -18.20 12.56 4.24
C ARG A 87 -17.51 13.91 4.04
N ASN A 88 -16.67 14.33 5.00
CA ASN A 88 -15.99 15.62 4.91
C ASN A 88 -14.97 15.64 3.76
N ALA A 89 -14.26 14.52 3.55
CA ALA A 89 -13.33 14.39 2.44
C ALA A 89 -14.04 14.48 1.08
N PHE A 90 -15.23 13.87 0.95
CA PHE A 90 -16.04 13.87 -0.26
C PHE A 90 -16.53 15.27 -0.66
N GLU A 91 -16.79 16.15 0.32
CA GLU A 91 -17.24 17.53 0.05
C GLU A 91 -16.11 18.39 -0.54
N THR A 92 -14.85 18.05 -0.26
CA THR A 92 -13.69 18.83 -0.70
C THR A 92 -12.95 18.23 -1.89
N ILE A 93 -13.20 16.95 -2.22
CA ILE A 93 -12.46 16.27 -3.29
C ILE A 93 -12.95 16.73 -4.68
N GLY A 94 -12.00 17.03 -5.56
CA GLY A 94 -12.29 17.27 -6.98
C GLY A 94 -12.81 16.01 -7.69
N LYS A 95 -13.44 16.17 -8.86
CA LYS A 95 -13.77 14.98 -9.67
C LYS A 95 -12.51 14.48 -10.36
N ILE A 96 -12.43 13.16 -10.53
CA ILE A 96 -11.29 12.49 -11.19
C ILE A 96 -11.04 12.98 -12.63
N GLU A 97 -12.09 13.42 -13.31
CA GLU A 97 -12.09 13.93 -14.69
C GLU A 97 -12.14 15.47 -14.77
N ASP A 98 -12.04 16.16 -13.63
CA ASP A 98 -12.12 17.61 -13.58
C ASP A 98 -10.79 18.26 -13.94
N PHE A 99 -10.75 18.86 -15.13
CA PHE A 99 -9.63 19.64 -15.65
C PHE A 99 -9.92 21.15 -15.63
N SER A 100 -10.99 21.62 -14.99
CA SER A 100 -11.34 23.05 -14.93
C SER A 100 -10.28 23.90 -14.23
N TRP A 101 -9.50 23.29 -13.33
CA TRP A 101 -8.37 23.95 -12.68
C TRP A 101 -7.33 24.48 -13.68
N LEU A 102 -7.20 23.87 -14.86
CA LEU A 102 -6.29 24.34 -15.92
C LEU A 102 -6.64 25.74 -16.41
N GLU A 103 -7.92 26.16 -16.34
CA GLU A 103 -8.36 27.48 -16.80
C GLU A 103 -7.80 28.62 -15.95
N ASN A 104 -7.49 28.34 -14.68
CA ASN A 104 -7.00 29.32 -13.72
C ASN A 104 -5.58 29.03 -13.25
N PHE A 105 -4.91 28.04 -13.84
CA PHE A 105 -3.58 27.63 -13.45
C PHE A 105 -2.52 28.61 -13.99
N ASP A 106 -1.65 29.10 -13.10
CA ASP A 106 -0.56 29.99 -13.48
C ASP A 106 0.64 29.19 -14.02
N PHE A 107 0.66 28.99 -15.34
CA PHE A 107 1.75 28.30 -16.04
C PHE A 107 3.10 29.03 -15.96
N SER A 108 3.18 30.24 -15.42
CA SER A 108 4.49 30.87 -15.17
C SER A 108 5.25 30.24 -14.00
N GLN A 109 4.55 29.51 -13.12
CA GLN A 109 5.11 28.95 -11.88
C GLN A 109 5.58 27.50 -11.99
N ILE A 110 5.38 26.88 -13.16
CA ILE A 110 5.77 25.48 -13.35
C ILE A 110 7.30 25.32 -13.39
N THR A 111 7.76 24.18 -12.92
CA THR A 111 9.18 23.82 -12.96
C THR A 111 9.62 23.46 -14.38
N GLU A 112 10.93 23.44 -14.63
CA GLU A 112 11.50 22.96 -15.89
C GLU A 112 11.06 21.51 -16.21
N GLU A 113 11.07 20.64 -15.20
CA GLU A 113 10.59 19.26 -15.34
C GLU A 113 9.11 19.22 -15.74
N GLN A 114 8.25 20.01 -15.10
CA GLN A 114 6.84 20.10 -15.48
C GLN A 114 6.64 20.61 -16.92
N ARG A 115 7.45 21.58 -17.37
CA ARG A 115 7.44 22.04 -18.79
C ARG A 115 7.84 20.92 -19.74
N ASN A 116 8.92 20.20 -19.44
CA ASN A 116 9.37 19.08 -20.24
C ASN A 116 8.29 17.99 -20.29
N VAL A 117 7.62 17.71 -19.18
CA VAL A 117 6.52 16.74 -19.13
C VAL A 117 5.36 17.14 -20.03
N ILE A 118 4.90 18.39 -19.94
CA ILE A 118 3.83 18.90 -20.79
C ILE A 118 4.24 18.81 -22.26
N ASN A 119 5.41 19.34 -22.63
CA ASN A 119 5.90 19.32 -24.00
C ASN A 119 5.97 17.89 -24.59
N ASN A 120 6.48 16.93 -23.81
CA ASN A 120 6.60 15.55 -24.25
C ASN A 120 5.26 14.83 -24.38
N ILE A 121 4.37 14.96 -23.38
CA ILE A 121 3.04 14.34 -23.42
C ILE A 121 2.28 14.83 -24.64
N VAL A 122 2.35 16.13 -24.93
CA VAL A 122 1.64 16.71 -26.07
C VAL A 122 2.24 16.25 -27.40
N ASP A 123 3.55 16.27 -27.55
CA ASP A 123 4.23 15.77 -28.76
C ASP A 123 3.87 14.31 -29.06
N ILE A 124 3.92 13.45 -28.03
CA ILE A 124 3.52 12.04 -28.14
C ILE A 124 2.05 11.93 -28.56
N SER A 125 1.16 12.66 -27.89
CA SER A 125 -0.29 12.62 -28.16
C SER A 125 -0.62 13.06 -29.58
N ILE A 126 -0.01 14.15 -30.07
CA ILE A 126 -0.25 14.66 -31.43
C ILE A 126 0.28 13.68 -32.48
N LYS A 127 1.49 13.14 -32.28
CA LYS A 127 2.06 12.15 -33.21
C LYS A 127 1.21 10.88 -33.25
N ASP A 128 0.73 10.39 -32.11
CA ASP A 128 -0.14 9.22 -32.05
C ASP A 128 -1.46 9.46 -32.80
N LEU A 129 -2.13 10.59 -32.53
CA LEU A 129 -3.37 10.98 -33.20
C LEU A 129 -3.23 11.12 -34.72
N LYS A 130 -2.05 11.53 -35.22
CA LYS A 130 -1.75 11.63 -36.65
C LYS A 130 -1.26 10.30 -37.26
N GLY A 131 -1.01 9.28 -36.46
CA GLY A 131 -0.38 8.03 -36.91
C GLY A 131 1.10 8.18 -37.26
N GLU A 132 1.76 9.23 -36.76
CA GLU A 132 3.18 9.56 -36.97
C GLU A 132 4.07 8.98 -35.86
N LEU A 133 3.49 8.33 -34.84
CA LEU A 133 4.25 7.72 -33.75
C LEU A 133 4.76 6.32 -34.15
N ASP A 134 6.08 6.23 -34.34
CA ASP A 134 6.78 4.99 -34.69
C ASP A 134 6.49 3.85 -33.72
N PHE A 135 6.62 2.60 -34.18
CA PHE A 135 6.42 1.42 -33.33
C PHE A 135 7.31 1.44 -32.09
N ASP A 136 8.60 1.74 -32.26
CA ASP A 136 9.59 1.73 -31.20
C ASP A 136 9.94 3.12 -30.69
N TRP A 137 8.98 4.04 -30.72
CA TRP A 137 9.13 5.41 -30.20
C TRP A 137 9.69 5.42 -28.76
N LEU A 138 9.31 4.44 -27.92
CA LEU A 138 9.84 4.29 -26.56
C LEU A 138 11.38 4.20 -26.52
N LYS A 139 11.99 3.61 -27.56
CA LYS A 139 13.45 3.43 -27.68
C LYS A 139 14.13 4.52 -28.49
N LYS A 140 13.47 5.00 -29.55
CA LYS A 140 14.10 5.85 -30.57
C LYS A 140 13.80 7.33 -30.44
N ARG A 141 12.65 7.70 -29.87
CA ARG A 141 12.26 9.10 -29.75
C ARG A 141 13.22 9.81 -28.79
N ALA A 142 13.69 10.98 -29.20
CA ALA A 142 14.40 11.88 -28.31
C ALA A 142 13.37 12.74 -27.56
N PRO A 143 13.35 12.73 -26.20
CA PRO A 143 12.49 13.61 -25.43
C PRO A 143 12.81 15.08 -25.70
N ILE A 144 11.77 15.91 -25.72
CA ILE A 144 11.88 17.36 -25.79
C ILE A 144 12.39 17.86 -24.43
N SER A 145 13.47 18.62 -24.44
CA SER A 145 14.04 19.27 -23.25
C SER A 145 14.37 20.71 -23.62
N VAL A 146 13.47 21.63 -23.31
CA VAL A 146 13.53 23.04 -23.70
C VAL A 146 12.95 23.92 -22.59
N ASP A 147 13.46 25.15 -22.48
CA ASP A 147 13.11 26.05 -21.37
C ASP A 147 11.69 26.63 -21.47
N GLU A 148 11.02 26.48 -22.62
CA GLU A 148 9.71 27.09 -22.91
C GLU A 148 8.66 26.05 -23.34
N LEU A 149 7.38 26.34 -23.05
CA LEU A 149 6.28 25.55 -23.58
C LEU A 149 6.23 25.69 -25.11
N GLN A 150 6.12 24.57 -25.82
CA GLN A 150 6.08 24.53 -27.28
C GLN A 150 4.70 24.85 -27.86
N MET A 151 3.77 25.27 -27.01
CA MET A 151 2.43 25.65 -27.37
C MET A 151 1.83 26.64 -26.38
N ASP A 152 0.84 27.38 -26.86
CA ASP A 152 0.08 28.27 -26.00
C ASP A 152 -0.86 27.48 -25.05
N ILE A 153 -1.20 28.12 -23.94
CA ILE A 153 -2.03 27.55 -22.86
C ILE A 153 -3.41 27.14 -23.36
N SER A 154 -3.98 27.87 -24.33
CA SER A 154 -5.32 27.56 -24.85
C SER A 154 -5.33 26.28 -25.68
N THR A 155 -4.28 26.05 -26.45
CA THR A 155 -4.05 24.79 -27.18
C THR A 155 -3.87 23.62 -26.23
N PHE A 156 -3.02 23.76 -25.20
CA PHE A 156 -2.83 22.72 -24.19
C PHE A 156 -4.14 22.38 -23.46
N THR A 157 -4.87 23.40 -23.01
CA THR A 157 -6.16 23.23 -22.32
C THR A 157 -7.18 22.52 -23.21
N SER A 158 -7.26 22.90 -24.49
CA SER A 158 -8.16 22.26 -25.46
C SER A 158 -7.81 20.79 -25.70
N LEU A 159 -6.51 20.47 -25.80
CA LEU A 159 -6.05 19.09 -25.92
C LEU A 159 -6.40 18.27 -24.67
N MET A 160 -6.19 18.80 -23.46
CA MET A 160 -6.53 18.09 -22.23
C MET A 160 -8.03 17.83 -22.10
N LYS A 161 -8.87 18.80 -22.50
CA LYS A 161 -10.33 18.61 -22.58
C LYS A 161 -10.71 17.54 -23.60
N PHE A 162 -10.08 17.54 -24.77
CA PHE A 162 -10.29 16.50 -25.79
C PHE A 162 -9.90 15.11 -25.28
N VAL A 163 -8.72 14.97 -24.68
CA VAL A 163 -8.22 13.71 -24.10
C VAL A 163 -9.15 13.22 -22.99
N SER A 164 -9.61 14.13 -22.11
CA SER A 164 -10.59 13.81 -21.08
C SER A 164 -11.88 13.26 -21.68
N HIS A 165 -12.50 13.98 -22.62
CA HIS A 165 -13.69 13.51 -23.31
C HIS A 165 -13.47 12.15 -24.00
N TYR A 166 -12.32 11.99 -24.65
CA TYR A 166 -11.97 10.77 -25.38
C TYR A 166 -11.85 9.54 -24.48
N PHE A 167 -11.33 9.67 -23.25
CA PHE A 167 -11.15 8.53 -22.35
C PHE A 167 -12.28 8.31 -21.34
N TYR A 168 -12.90 9.39 -20.85
CA TYR A 168 -13.94 9.31 -19.80
C TYR A 168 -15.35 9.23 -20.37
N GLU A 169 -15.67 9.97 -21.44
CA GLU A 169 -17.01 9.96 -22.04
C GLU A 169 -17.15 8.89 -23.12
N ASN A 170 -16.14 8.73 -23.99
CA ASN A 170 -16.14 7.70 -25.02
C ASN A 170 -15.62 6.35 -24.50
N LYS A 171 -16.58 5.49 -24.11
CA LYS A 171 -16.32 4.15 -23.53
C LYS A 171 -15.53 3.20 -24.45
N GLU A 172 -15.45 3.46 -25.75
CA GLU A 172 -14.83 2.55 -26.70
C GLU A 172 -13.38 2.90 -27.02
N SER A 173 -13.03 4.19 -26.95
CA SER A 173 -11.68 4.71 -27.22
C SER A 173 -10.59 3.99 -26.44
N TYR A 174 -10.73 3.86 -25.12
CA TYR A 174 -9.75 3.18 -24.29
C TYR A 174 -9.60 1.70 -24.65
N LYS A 175 -10.70 1.04 -25.05
CA LYS A 175 -10.65 -0.38 -25.46
C LYS A 175 -9.92 -0.55 -26.78
N ILE A 176 -10.17 0.34 -27.74
CA ILE A 176 -9.46 0.34 -29.03
C ILE A 176 -7.96 0.55 -28.80
N MET A 177 -7.59 1.54 -27.99
CA MET A 177 -6.20 1.80 -27.64
C MET A 177 -5.55 0.57 -27.02
N ARG A 178 -6.18 -0.02 -26.00
CA ARG A 178 -5.71 -1.24 -25.34
C ARG A 178 -5.57 -2.42 -26.30
N ASP A 179 -6.58 -2.69 -27.13
CA ASP A 179 -6.53 -3.81 -28.09
C ASP A 179 -5.41 -3.61 -29.12
N ASN A 180 -5.20 -2.37 -29.59
CA ASN A 180 -4.10 -2.02 -30.49
C ASN A 180 -2.74 -2.18 -29.80
N THR A 181 -2.60 -1.72 -28.55
CA THR A 181 -1.36 -1.88 -27.77
C THR A 181 -1.04 -3.36 -27.55
N ILE A 182 -2.02 -4.19 -27.21
CA ILE A 182 -1.82 -5.64 -27.04
C ILE A 182 -1.38 -6.27 -28.36
N ALA A 183 -2.09 -5.99 -29.47
CA ALA A 183 -1.75 -6.56 -30.77
C ALA A 183 -0.34 -6.15 -31.23
N ARG A 184 0.09 -4.94 -30.89
CA ARG A 184 1.37 -4.37 -31.28
C ARG A 184 2.52 -4.85 -30.38
N TYR A 185 2.32 -4.84 -29.06
CA TYR A 185 3.40 -4.98 -28.09
C TYR A 185 3.33 -6.23 -27.21
N ASN A 186 2.21 -6.95 -27.17
CA ASN A 186 2.12 -8.24 -26.46
C ASN A 186 1.28 -9.27 -27.26
N PRO A 187 1.61 -9.54 -28.54
CA PRO A 187 0.80 -10.41 -29.40
C PRO A 187 0.76 -11.86 -28.90
N THR A 188 1.79 -12.30 -28.17
CA THR A 188 1.90 -13.65 -27.59
C THR A 188 1.09 -13.80 -26.29
N SER A 189 0.41 -12.75 -25.83
CA SER A 189 -0.45 -12.77 -24.64
C SER A 189 0.28 -13.19 -23.36
N ILE A 190 1.48 -12.63 -23.13
CA ILE A 190 2.25 -12.82 -21.89
C ILE A 190 1.40 -12.37 -20.69
N LYS A 191 1.40 -13.18 -19.63
CA LYS A 191 0.64 -12.96 -18.38
C LYS A 191 1.57 -12.99 -17.17
N ALA A 192 1.10 -12.47 -16.04
CA ALA A 192 1.83 -12.57 -14.78
C ALA A 192 1.61 -13.94 -14.13
N GLU A 193 2.39 -14.94 -14.54
CA GLU A 193 2.40 -16.25 -13.88
C GLU A 193 3.44 -16.24 -12.74
N GLY A 194 2.97 -16.06 -11.50
CA GLY A 194 3.58 -16.54 -10.25
C GLY A 194 4.97 -16.05 -9.80
N GLU A 195 5.91 -15.68 -10.68
CA GLU A 195 7.34 -15.59 -10.35
C GLU A 195 8.09 -14.40 -10.96
N ASN A 196 7.43 -13.25 -11.21
CA ASN A 196 8.01 -12.10 -11.94
C ASN A 196 8.60 -12.48 -13.32
N ILE A 197 8.35 -13.70 -13.80
CA ILE A 197 8.82 -14.22 -15.09
C ILE A 197 8.31 -13.33 -16.23
N PHE A 198 7.13 -12.71 -16.04
CA PHE A 198 6.55 -11.78 -17.01
C PHE A 198 7.45 -10.57 -17.31
N ASN A 199 8.26 -10.12 -16.33
CA ASN A 199 9.17 -8.99 -16.52
C ASN A 199 10.14 -9.30 -17.66
N GLU A 200 10.80 -10.45 -17.58
CA GLU A 200 11.77 -10.90 -18.59
C GLU A 200 11.08 -11.41 -19.86
N GLN A 201 9.91 -12.06 -19.74
CA GLN A 201 9.17 -12.54 -20.91
C GLN A 201 8.77 -11.39 -21.83
N LEU A 202 8.46 -10.20 -21.30
CA LEU A 202 8.16 -9.05 -22.15
C LEU A 202 9.34 -8.61 -23.02
N ALA A 203 10.58 -8.96 -22.67
CA ALA A 203 11.73 -8.73 -23.54
C ALA A 203 11.69 -9.59 -24.82
N SER A 204 10.91 -10.68 -24.84
CA SER A 204 10.65 -11.47 -26.05
C SER A 204 9.54 -10.87 -26.93
N SER A 205 8.84 -9.84 -26.45
CA SER A 205 7.82 -9.14 -27.22
C SER A 205 8.45 -8.30 -28.35
N PRO A 206 7.66 -7.84 -29.34
CA PRO A 206 8.18 -7.03 -30.45
C PRO A 206 8.92 -5.75 -30.01
N LEU A 207 8.65 -5.21 -28.82
CA LEU A 207 9.35 -4.03 -28.31
C LEU A 207 10.78 -4.37 -27.85
N GLY A 208 11.04 -5.61 -27.44
CA GLY A 208 12.36 -6.08 -27.02
C GLY A 208 12.83 -5.53 -25.67
N LEU A 209 11.91 -5.14 -24.79
CA LEU A 209 12.20 -4.54 -23.49
C LEU A 209 11.52 -5.35 -22.37
N SER A 210 12.20 -5.49 -21.22
CA SER A 210 11.56 -6.02 -20.02
C SER A 210 10.46 -5.07 -19.53
N PHE A 211 9.57 -5.52 -18.65
CA PHE A 211 8.52 -4.64 -18.12
C PHE A 211 9.10 -3.42 -17.37
N LEU A 212 10.14 -3.62 -16.57
CA LEU A 212 10.85 -2.54 -15.88
C LEU A 212 11.51 -1.57 -16.86
N ASP A 213 12.10 -2.06 -17.96
CA ASP A 213 12.67 -1.20 -18.99
C ASP A 213 11.57 -0.41 -19.72
N ILE A 214 10.39 -0.98 -19.93
CA ILE A 214 9.24 -0.27 -20.52
C ILE A 214 8.77 0.85 -19.60
N ILE A 215 8.70 0.60 -18.28
CA ILE A 215 8.36 1.64 -17.30
C ILE A 215 9.39 2.77 -17.36
N GLN A 216 10.68 2.44 -17.28
CA GLN A 216 11.76 3.42 -17.32
C GLN A 216 11.77 4.21 -18.63
N ALA A 217 11.60 3.53 -19.77
CA ALA A 217 11.50 4.18 -21.07
C ALA A 217 10.29 5.12 -21.15
N SER A 218 9.12 4.70 -20.66
CA SER A 218 7.91 5.52 -20.66
C SER A 218 8.08 6.80 -19.80
N LEU A 219 8.70 6.68 -18.64
CA LEU A 219 9.03 7.82 -17.76
C LEU A 219 10.04 8.76 -18.44
N THR A 220 11.09 8.19 -19.05
CA THR A 220 12.11 8.97 -19.78
C THR A 220 11.49 9.71 -20.96
N GLN A 221 10.63 9.05 -21.74
CA GLN A 221 9.98 9.65 -22.90
C GLN A 221 8.99 10.76 -22.54
N THR A 222 8.38 10.67 -21.36
CA THR A 222 7.54 11.73 -20.81
C THR A 222 8.33 12.85 -20.17
N GLY A 223 9.67 12.79 -20.13
CA GLY A 223 10.51 13.86 -19.56
C GLY A 223 10.60 13.86 -18.04
N LEU A 224 10.21 12.77 -17.37
CA LEU A 224 10.32 12.63 -15.92
C LEU A 224 11.73 12.12 -15.55
N SER A 225 12.46 12.90 -14.76
CA SER A 225 13.86 12.66 -14.39
C SER A 225 14.04 12.22 -12.93
N TYR A 226 13.17 12.70 -12.04
CA TYR A 226 13.05 12.27 -10.65
C TYR A 226 11.61 11.81 -10.41
N THR A 227 11.40 10.51 -10.32
CA THR A 227 10.04 9.98 -10.22
C THR A 227 9.68 9.67 -8.80
N ASP A 228 8.63 10.35 -8.32
CA ASP A 228 7.94 9.93 -7.14
C ASP A 228 7.41 8.50 -7.33
N PHE A 229 7.37 7.75 -6.24
CA PHE A 229 7.02 6.34 -6.29
C PHE A 229 5.57 6.10 -6.76
N ALA A 230 4.63 6.98 -6.43
CA ALA A 230 3.25 6.91 -6.92
C ALA A 230 3.19 7.04 -8.44
N THR A 231 3.94 7.98 -9.04
CA THR A 231 4.02 8.10 -10.51
C THR A 231 4.53 6.81 -11.15
N VAL A 232 5.60 6.22 -10.61
CA VAL A 232 6.11 4.92 -11.08
C VAL A 232 5.04 3.84 -10.97
N TYR A 233 4.35 3.78 -9.83
CA TYR A 233 3.31 2.78 -9.57
C TYR A 233 2.11 2.94 -10.52
N TYR A 234 1.60 4.16 -10.69
CA TYR A 234 0.46 4.46 -11.57
C TYR A 234 0.78 4.13 -13.02
N MET A 235 1.95 4.54 -13.49
CA MET A 235 2.43 4.18 -14.84
C MET A 235 2.50 2.66 -15.01
N SER A 236 3.04 1.96 -14.02
CA SER A 236 3.15 0.50 -14.05
C SER A 236 1.78 -0.18 -14.11
N TYR A 237 0.81 0.28 -13.32
CA TYR A 237 -0.54 -0.29 -13.33
C TYR A 237 -1.24 -0.08 -14.67
N ILE A 238 -1.14 1.13 -15.24
CA ILE A 238 -1.70 1.45 -16.56
C ILE A 238 -1.03 0.58 -17.63
N LEU A 239 0.30 0.43 -17.60
CA LEU A 239 1.04 -0.40 -18.54
C LEU A 239 0.65 -1.88 -18.44
N LEU A 240 0.43 -2.43 -17.24
CA LEU A 240 -0.08 -3.81 -17.12
C LEU A 240 -1.42 -3.96 -17.87
N ASP A 241 -2.35 -3.00 -17.71
CA ASP A 241 -3.63 -3.08 -18.38
C ASP A 241 -3.51 -2.90 -19.91
N LEU A 242 -2.70 -1.94 -20.36
CA LEU A 242 -2.48 -1.64 -21.78
C LEU A 242 -1.75 -2.77 -22.52
N PHE A 243 -0.82 -3.46 -21.88
CA PHE A 243 -0.14 -4.62 -22.44
C PHE A 243 -0.96 -5.91 -22.27
N GLY A 244 -2.12 -5.85 -21.60
CA GLY A 244 -2.99 -7.00 -21.40
C GLY A 244 -2.41 -8.06 -20.45
N VAL A 245 -1.44 -7.67 -19.61
CA VAL A 245 -0.93 -8.53 -18.53
C VAL A 245 -2.01 -8.58 -17.45
N ASN A 246 -2.57 -9.77 -17.20
CA ASN A 246 -3.77 -9.97 -16.36
C ASN A 246 -5.02 -9.27 -16.90
N LYS A 247 -5.25 -9.41 -18.22
CA LYS A 247 -6.36 -8.81 -18.95
C LYS A 247 -7.74 -9.15 -18.37
N GLU A 248 -8.47 -8.13 -17.93
CA GLU A 248 -9.92 -8.19 -17.73
C GLU A 248 -10.70 -8.31 -19.05
N THR A 249 -11.91 -8.88 -18.96
CA THR A 249 -12.82 -9.01 -20.09
C THR A 249 -13.13 -7.66 -20.72
N ARG A 250 -12.98 -7.54 -22.05
CA ARG A 250 -13.18 -6.31 -22.84
C ARG A 250 -14.46 -5.55 -22.51
N LYS A 251 -15.56 -6.25 -22.20
CA LYS A 251 -16.86 -5.65 -21.87
C LYS A 251 -16.82 -4.75 -20.62
N LYS A 252 -15.99 -5.08 -19.63
CA LYS A 252 -15.88 -4.37 -18.36
C LYS A 252 -14.94 -3.17 -18.41
N VAL A 253 -14.06 -3.12 -19.42
CA VAL A 253 -12.98 -2.13 -19.52
C VAL A 253 -13.53 -0.72 -19.71
N LYS A 254 -13.15 0.17 -18.80
CA LYS A 254 -13.35 1.62 -18.85
C LYS A 254 -12.13 2.29 -18.24
N PHE A 255 -11.67 3.40 -18.81
CA PHE A 255 -10.49 4.12 -18.33
C PHE A 255 -10.65 4.55 -16.87
N ARG A 256 -11.79 5.16 -16.53
CA ARG A 256 -12.11 5.59 -15.17
C ARG A 256 -12.00 4.45 -14.15
N ASN A 257 -12.60 3.30 -14.44
CA ASN A 257 -12.54 2.14 -13.55
C ASN A 257 -11.09 1.68 -13.34
N MET A 258 -10.34 1.53 -14.45
CA MET A 258 -8.92 1.16 -14.37
C MET A 258 -8.10 2.13 -13.50
N GLN A 259 -8.37 3.43 -13.62
CA GLN A 259 -7.69 4.46 -12.83
C GLN A 259 -8.08 4.41 -11.34
N VAL A 260 -9.36 4.19 -11.02
CA VAL A 260 -9.81 4.06 -9.62
C VAL A 260 -9.26 2.77 -9.00
N ASP A 261 -9.25 1.66 -9.74
CA ASP A 261 -8.63 0.39 -9.31
C ASP A 261 -7.13 0.57 -9.07
N CYS A 262 -6.45 1.33 -9.93
CA CYS A 262 -5.05 1.70 -9.75
C CYS A 262 -4.84 2.44 -8.42
N TYR A 263 -5.72 3.38 -8.07
CA TYR A 263 -5.64 4.11 -6.81
C TYR A 263 -5.91 3.22 -5.60
N HIS A 264 -6.92 2.34 -5.66
CA HIS A 264 -7.15 1.34 -4.61
C HIS A 264 -5.93 0.44 -4.41
N SER A 265 -5.35 -0.06 -5.50
CA SER A 265 -4.13 -0.87 -5.49
C SER A 265 -2.94 -0.12 -4.91
N PHE A 266 -2.76 1.16 -5.27
CA PHE A 266 -1.67 1.96 -4.72
C PHE A 266 -1.85 2.21 -3.21
N PHE A 267 -3.01 2.68 -2.78
CA PHE A 267 -3.26 2.95 -1.36
C PHE A 267 -3.28 1.67 -0.52
N GLY A 268 -3.78 0.56 -1.08
CA GLY A 268 -3.73 -0.75 -0.46
C GLY A 268 -2.30 -1.22 -0.16
N SER A 269 -1.30 -0.82 -0.96
CA SER A 269 0.12 -1.16 -0.75
C SER A 269 0.70 -0.62 0.56
N TYR A 270 0.03 0.37 1.17
CA TYR A 270 0.39 0.94 2.46
C TYR A 270 -0.27 0.24 3.65
N CYS A 271 -0.90 -0.92 3.42
CA CYS A 271 -1.58 -1.71 4.43
C CYS A 271 -0.96 -3.12 4.57
N ASP A 272 -1.22 -3.80 5.68
CA ASP A 272 -0.86 -5.21 5.84
C ASP A 272 -1.66 -6.11 4.89
N CYS A 273 -2.93 -5.75 4.64
CA CYS A 273 -3.72 -6.37 3.59
C CYS A 273 -4.68 -5.42 2.86
N MET A 274 -4.99 -5.82 1.63
CA MET A 274 -6.01 -5.25 0.77
C MET A 274 -7.04 -6.32 0.43
N VAL A 275 -8.33 -5.97 0.50
CA VAL A 275 -9.45 -6.89 0.26
C VAL A 275 -10.32 -6.35 -0.88
N SER A 276 -10.54 -7.17 -1.90
CA SER A 276 -11.45 -6.84 -3.02
C SER A 276 -11.98 -8.10 -3.69
N ASP A 277 -13.22 -8.07 -4.16
CA ASP A 277 -13.77 -9.13 -5.00
C ASP A 277 -13.54 -8.91 -6.50
N ASP A 278 -12.93 -7.80 -6.91
CA ASP A 278 -12.46 -7.60 -8.30
C ASP A 278 -11.18 -8.40 -8.60
N GLU A 279 -11.32 -9.48 -9.38
CA GLU A 279 -10.21 -10.37 -9.74
C GLU A 279 -9.13 -9.68 -10.57
N GLY A 280 -9.51 -8.78 -11.47
CA GLY A 280 -8.58 -8.04 -12.31
C GLY A 280 -7.68 -7.14 -11.47
N MET A 281 -8.29 -6.37 -10.56
CA MET A 281 -7.55 -5.55 -9.62
C MET A 281 -6.64 -6.41 -8.74
N ARG A 282 -7.16 -7.48 -8.11
CA ARG A 282 -6.34 -8.34 -7.24
C ARG A 282 -5.11 -8.91 -7.96
N LEU A 283 -5.25 -9.38 -9.21
CA LEU A 283 -4.14 -9.95 -9.96
C LEU A 283 -3.08 -8.88 -10.30
N LYS A 284 -3.51 -7.68 -10.71
CA LYS A 284 -2.60 -6.54 -10.98
C LYS A 284 -1.90 -6.09 -9.69
N SER A 285 -2.64 -5.95 -8.58
CA SER A 285 -2.06 -5.62 -7.26
C SER A 285 -1.03 -6.65 -6.83
N LYS A 286 -1.35 -7.96 -6.87
CA LYS A 286 -0.40 -9.04 -6.53
C LYS A 286 0.88 -8.98 -7.39
N THR A 287 0.72 -8.68 -8.68
CA THR A 287 1.83 -8.55 -9.62
C THR A 287 2.74 -7.38 -9.26
N LEU A 288 2.17 -6.18 -9.08
CA LEU A 288 2.96 -5.00 -8.73
C LEU A 288 3.52 -5.05 -7.32
N TYR A 289 2.80 -5.63 -6.36
CA TYR A 289 3.31 -5.80 -5.00
C TYR A 289 4.53 -6.70 -4.99
N LYS A 290 4.53 -7.79 -5.77
CA LYS A 290 5.72 -8.62 -5.93
C LYS A 290 6.84 -7.90 -6.68
N LEU A 291 6.53 -7.15 -7.73
CA LEU A 291 7.52 -6.41 -8.52
C LEU A 291 8.23 -5.33 -7.68
N PHE A 292 7.48 -4.58 -6.88
CA PHE A 292 7.98 -3.48 -6.04
C PHE A 292 8.27 -3.88 -4.59
N ASN A 293 8.22 -5.19 -4.29
CA ASN A 293 8.56 -5.77 -3.00
C ASN A 293 7.71 -5.25 -1.82
N PHE A 294 6.42 -5.01 -2.08
CA PHE A 294 5.43 -4.73 -1.04
C PHE A 294 5.05 -6.00 -0.29
N ASN A 295 4.98 -5.90 1.04
CA ASN A 295 4.59 -7.01 1.91
C ASN A 295 3.07 -7.22 2.02
N THR A 296 2.28 -6.27 1.51
CA THR A 296 0.81 -6.28 1.54
C THR A 296 0.25 -7.57 0.95
N LYS A 297 -0.66 -8.20 1.69
CA LYS A 297 -1.40 -9.37 1.22
C LYS A 297 -2.69 -8.94 0.53
N VAL A 298 -3.03 -9.59 -0.57
CA VAL A 298 -4.23 -9.28 -1.36
C VAL A 298 -5.19 -10.47 -1.27
N TYR A 299 -6.39 -10.22 -0.76
CA TYR A 299 -7.40 -11.24 -0.49
C TYR A 299 -8.70 -10.97 -1.27
N SER A 300 -9.38 -12.03 -1.68
CA SER A 300 -10.84 -11.97 -1.89
C SER A 300 -11.55 -11.80 -0.53
N ILE A 301 -12.86 -11.50 -0.54
CA ILE A 301 -13.61 -11.42 0.72
C ILE A 301 -13.64 -12.77 1.46
N ASP A 302 -13.73 -13.88 0.72
CA ASP A 302 -13.80 -15.23 1.31
C ASP A 302 -12.45 -15.60 1.97
N GLU A 303 -11.32 -15.32 1.28
CA GLU A 303 -9.98 -15.47 1.87
C GLU A 303 -9.81 -14.56 3.09
N PHE A 304 -10.34 -13.33 3.03
CA PHE A 304 -10.23 -12.38 4.13
C PHE A 304 -10.99 -12.83 5.37
N ILE A 305 -12.17 -13.45 5.24
CA ILE A 305 -12.94 -13.94 6.39
C ILE A 305 -12.08 -14.90 7.23
N GLU A 306 -11.43 -15.87 6.58
CA GLU A 306 -10.54 -16.83 7.25
C GLU A 306 -9.33 -16.14 7.89
N LYS A 307 -8.68 -15.24 7.14
CA LYS A 307 -7.50 -14.50 7.64
C LYS A 307 -7.82 -13.51 8.74
N PHE A 308 -9.03 -12.97 8.76
CA PHE A 308 -9.49 -12.09 9.82
C PHE A 308 -9.75 -12.87 11.11
N ASP A 309 -10.30 -14.09 11.01
CA ASP A 309 -10.44 -15.00 12.16
C ASP A 309 -9.07 -15.40 12.73
N GLU A 310 -8.11 -15.76 11.88
CA GLU A 310 -6.73 -16.01 12.30
C GLU A 310 -6.15 -14.80 13.05
N ALA A 311 -6.36 -13.59 12.53
CA ALA A 311 -5.84 -12.36 13.14
C ALA A 311 -6.51 -12.04 14.49
N ILE A 312 -7.83 -12.23 14.61
CA ILE A 312 -8.57 -12.05 15.86
C ILE A 312 -8.10 -13.06 16.91
N ASN A 313 -7.99 -14.34 16.53
CA ASN A 313 -7.54 -15.39 17.45
C ASN A 313 -6.11 -15.12 17.91
N ASN A 314 -5.24 -14.69 16.98
CA ASN A 314 -3.88 -14.32 17.33
C ASN A 314 -3.81 -13.12 18.29
N ASN A 315 -4.77 -12.20 18.28
CA ASN A 315 -4.82 -11.08 19.24
C ASN A 315 -5.32 -11.49 20.64
N LYS A 316 -5.96 -12.66 20.77
CA LYS A 316 -6.58 -13.16 22.02
C LYS A 316 -5.71 -14.15 22.78
N LYS A 317 -4.52 -14.47 22.29
CA LYS A 317 -3.58 -15.39 22.94
C LYS A 317 -3.20 -14.89 24.33
N SER A 318 -3.08 -15.84 25.25
CA SER A 318 -2.54 -15.62 26.59
C SER A 318 -1.04 -15.33 26.55
N ALA A 319 -0.52 -14.84 27.67
CA ALA A 319 0.92 -14.62 27.82
C ALA A 319 1.73 -15.90 27.56
N ARG A 320 1.27 -17.02 28.13
CA ARG A 320 1.94 -18.30 27.98
C ARG A 320 2.04 -18.70 26.51
N GLU A 321 0.95 -18.59 25.75
CA GLU A 321 0.95 -18.92 24.33
C GLU A 321 1.94 -18.05 23.54
N TYR A 322 1.97 -16.73 23.77
CA TYR A 322 2.93 -15.86 23.07
C TYR A 322 4.39 -16.19 23.41
N PHE A 323 4.70 -16.44 24.68
CA PHE A 323 6.07 -16.75 25.08
C PHE A 323 6.50 -18.16 24.66
N ASP A 324 5.58 -19.13 24.63
CA ASP A 324 5.84 -20.47 24.08
C ASP A 324 6.17 -20.39 22.58
N GLU A 325 5.49 -19.52 21.82
CA GLU A 325 5.81 -19.27 20.39
C GLU A 325 7.18 -18.61 20.20
N VAL A 326 7.49 -17.57 20.99
CA VAL A 326 8.81 -16.92 20.96
C VAL A 326 9.91 -17.91 21.30
N LEU A 327 9.70 -18.72 22.35
CA LEU A 327 10.67 -19.72 22.79
C LEU A 327 10.84 -20.82 21.73
N SER A 328 9.76 -21.28 21.10
CA SER A 328 9.78 -22.27 20.03
C SER A 328 10.69 -21.82 18.88
N ASP A 329 10.43 -20.64 18.29
CA ASP A 329 11.25 -20.13 17.18
C ASP A 329 12.70 -19.88 17.61
N TYR A 330 12.91 -19.38 18.84
CA TYR A 330 14.25 -19.13 19.37
C TYR A 330 15.07 -20.42 19.60
N ILE A 331 14.45 -21.51 20.07
CA ILE A 331 15.09 -22.82 20.26
C ILE A 331 15.37 -23.48 18.91
N THR A 332 14.42 -23.47 17.97
CA THR A 332 14.62 -24.01 16.62
C THR A 332 15.78 -23.31 15.90
N ARG A 333 15.93 -22.00 16.13
CA ARG A 333 17.12 -21.21 15.78
C ARG A 333 17.55 -21.33 14.32
N GLN A 334 16.58 -21.33 13.40
CA GLN A 334 16.89 -21.33 11.96
C GLN A 334 17.40 -19.94 11.55
N VAL A 335 18.73 -19.84 11.39
CA VAL A 335 19.42 -18.59 11.07
C VAL A 335 19.23 -18.23 9.59
N THR A 336 18.77 -17.00 9.32
CA THR A 336 18.61 -16.48 7.96
C THR A 336 19.76 -15.55 7.56
N ARG A 337 20.30 -14.78 8.51
CA ARG A 337 21.39 -13.83 8.30
C ARG A 337 22.17 -13.58 9.60
N VAL A 338 23.46 -13.28 9.48
CA VAL A 338 24.29 -12.79 10.59
C VAL A 338 24.98 -11.50 10.18
N GLU A 339 24.97 -10.51 11.06
CA GLU A 339 25.67 -9.24 10.87
C GLU A 339 26.52 -8.91 12.10
N THR A 340 27.67 -8.28 11.88
CA THR A 340 28.53 -7.76 12.95
C THR A 340 28.56 -6.25 12.84
N LYS A 341 28.08 -5.54 13.87
CA LYS A 341 28.12 -4.07 13.97
C LYS A 341 28.72 -3.65 15.30
N SER A 342 29.78 -2.85 15.27
CA SER A 342 30.39 -2.24 16.46
C SER A 342 30.69 -3.24 17.60
N GLY A 343 31.17 -4.44 17.27
CA GLY A 343 31.47 -5.50 18.25
C GLY A 343 30.26 -6.27 18.79
N GLN A 344 29.06 -6.02 18.27
CA GLN A 344 27.84 -6.77 18.55
C GLN A 344 27.54 -7.75 17.40
N PHE A 345 27.09 -8.95 17.75
CA PHE A 345 26.61 -9.94 16.79
C PHE A 345 25.08 -9.89 16.73
N LEU A 346 24.54 -9.65 15.54
CA LEU A 346 23.11 -9.69 15.24
C LEU A 346 22.81 -10.95 14.45
N THR A 347 22.08 -11.88 15.04
CA THR A 347 21.62 -13.11 14.39
C THR A 347 20.15 -12.97 14.07
N TYR A 348 19.80 -12.95 12.79
CA TYR A 348 18.42 -12.90 12.31
C TYR A 348 17.89 -14.33 12.24
N LEU A 349 16.74 -14.57 12.89
CA LEU A 349 16.10 -15.88 12.96
C LEU A 349 14.83 -15.87 12.10
N SER A 350 14.54 -17.00 11.46
CA SER A 350 13.21 -17.19 10.86
C SER A 350 12.15 -17.27 11.95
N THR A 351 10.94 -16.84 11.61
CA THR A 351 9.80 -16.81 12.51
C THR A 351 8.65 -17.58 11.86
N SER A 352 8.00 -18.42 12.65
CA SER A 352 6.82 -19.18 12.22
C SER A 352 5.53 -18.50 12.68
N TYR A 353 5.64 -17.59 13.66
CA TYR A 353 4.52 -16.98 14.35
C TYR A 353 4.53 -15.45 14.25
N LYS A 354 3.36 -14.86 14.55
CA LYS A 354 3.18 -13.41 14.70
C LYS A 354 2.90 -13.08 16.17
N TYR A 355 3.94 -12.70 16.91
CA TYR A 355 3.88 -12.42 18.34
C TYR A 355 3.09 -11.15 18.64
N PHE A 356 2.26 -11.17 19.68
CA PHE A 356 1.39 -10.05 20.09
C PHE A 356 0.52 -9.50 18.94
N GLY A 357 0.20 -10.35 17.96
CA GLY A 357 -0.53 -9.98 16.75
C GLY A 357 0.21 -9.00 15.83
N TYR A 358 1.46 -8.65 16.10
CA TYR A 358 2.17 -7.57 15.42
C TYR A 358 3.58 -7.96 14.96
N PHE A 359 4.44 -8.41 15.87
CA PHE A 359 5.84 -8.70 15.58
C PHE A 359 5.96 -10.02 14.81
N ASN A 360 6.74 -10.02 13.73
CA ASN A 360 6.95 -11.19 12.89
C ASN A 360 8.41 -11.36 12.45
N CYS A 361 9.34 -10.64 13.07
CA CYS A 361 10.78 -10.81 12.89
C CYS A 361 11.45 -10.92 14.25
N MET A 362 12.50 -11.76 14.32
CA MET A 362 13.28 -11.97 15.52
C MET A 362 14.77 -11.78 15.23
N ILE A 363 15.42 -10.99 16.07
CA ILE A 363 16.86 -10.77 16.07
C ILE A 363 17.41 -11.10 17.45
N GLU A 364 18.44 -11.94 17.51
CA GLU A 364 19.27 -12.10 18.70
C GLU A 364 20.47 -11.15 18.60
N ARG A 365 20.58 -10.22 19.56
CA ARG A 365 21.76 -9.39 19.75
C ARG A 365 22.62 -9.95 20.87
N LYS A 366 23.86 -10.34 20.55
CA LYS A 366 24.87 -10.76 21.51
C LYS A 366 26.00 -9.75 21.62
N SER A 367 26.34 -9.43 22.87
CA SER A 367 27.54 -8.71 23.27
C SER A 367 28.30 -9.54 24.32
N LYS A 368 29.47 -9.08 24.77
CA LYS A 368 30.29 -9.84 25.75
C LYS A 368 29.54 -10.21 27.02
N ASP A 369 28.65 -9.33 27.48
CA ASP A 369 28.00 -9.44 28.79
C ASP A 369 26.47 -9.60 28.71
N GLU A 370 25.90 -9.60 27.50
CA GLU A 370 24.45 -9.50 27.34
C GLU A 370 23.93 -10.20 26.08
N THR A 371 22.82 -10.91 26.23
CA THR A 371 21.98 -11.43 25.13
C THR A 371 20.61 -10.78 25.20
N VAL A 372 20.16 -10.22 24.07
CA VAL A 372 18.83 -9.60 23.95
C VAL A 372 18.10 -10.16 22.74
N ILE A 373 16.86 -10.58 22.93
CA ILE A 373 15.95 -10.94 21.86
C ILE A 373 15.17 -9.68 21.47
N ILE A 374 15.15 -9.35 20.18
CA ILE A 374 14.48 -8.17 19.64
C ILE A 374 13.41 -8.66 18.68
N LEU A 375 12.16 -8.36 19.00
CA LEU A 375 11.01 -8.62 18.13
C LEU A 375 10.61 -7.32 17.43
N HIS A 376 10.44 -7.39 16.11
CA HIS A 376 9.97 -6.25 15.32
C HIS A 376 9.00 -6.73 14.22
N LYS A 377 8.28 -5.80 13.59
CA LYS A 377 7.51 -6.08 12.38
C LYS A 377 8.41 -5.89 11.16
N ASN A 378 8.25 -6.73 10.15
CA ASN A 378 8.78 -6.51 8.82
C ASN A 378 8.01 -5.34 8.18
N ASN A 379 8.42 -4.11 8.48
CA ASN A 379 7.79 -2.92 7.94
C ASN A 379 8.35 -2.62 6.54
N ASP A 380 7.47 -2.27 5.62
CA ASP A 380 7.89 -1.45 4.49
C ASP A 380 8.33 -0.10 5.07
N LEU A 381 9.60 0.28 4.85
CA LEU A 381 10.18 1.53 5.34
C LEU A 381 9.40 2.78 4.88
N LYS A 382 8.51 2.62 3.91
CA LYS A 382 7.62 3.66 3.38
C LYS A 382 6.37 3.92 4.24
N GLN A 383 6.06 3.08 5.24
CA GLN A 383 4.87 3.25 6.07
C GLN A 383 5.21 3.90 7.43
N PRO A 384 4.60 5.05 7.79
CA PRO A 384 4.75 5.60 9.14
C PRO A 384 4.00 4.75 10.16
N ILE A 385 4.56 4.62 11.38
CA ILE A 385 3.85 4.00 12.50
C ILE A 385 2.87 5.02 13.08
N LEU A 386 1.59 4.64 13.13
CA LEU A 386 0.55 5.50 13.69
C LEU A 386 0.54 5.49 15.22
N ALA A 387 0.16 6.61 15.84
CA ALA A 387 -0.08 6.65 17.28
C ALA A 387 -1.14 5.62 17.71
N LYS A 388 -2.19 5.44 16.91
CA LYS A 388 -3.23 4.43 17.18
C LYS A 388 -2.68 3.00 17.12
N GLU A 389 -1.76 2.74 16.20
CA GLU A 389 -1.11 1.45 16.09
C GLU A 389 -0.29 1.13 17.35
N LEU A 390 0.47 2.12 17.83
CA LEU A 390 1.22 2.02 19.09
C LEU A 390 0.30 1.82 20.29
N GLU A 391 -0.81 2.56 20.37
CA GLU A 391 -1.82 2.41 21.41
C GLU A 391 -2.36 0.97 21.44
N ILE A 392 -2.80 0.43 20.30
CA ILE A 392 -3.36 -0.92 20.20
C ILE A 392 -2.34 -1.98 20.64
N ILE A 393 -1.09 -1.87 20.17
CA ILE A 393 -0.04 -2.85 20.49
C ILE A 393 0.36 -2.75 21.96
N THR A 394 0.54 -1.53 22.48
CA THR A 394 0.88 -1.30 23.89
C THR A 394 -0.22 -1.84 24.80
N ASN A 395 -1.49 -1.52 24.52
CA ASN A 395 -2.62 -2.01 25.29
C ASN A 395 -2.73 -3.54 25.27
N ARG A 396 -2.44 -4.17 24.13
CA ARG A 396 -2.41 -5.64 24.03
C ARG A 396 -1.31 -6.23 24.92
N ILE A 397 -0.09 -5.71 24.82
CA ILE A 397 1.05 -6.17 25.62
C ILE A 397 0.79 -5.96 27.12
N VAL A 398 0.26 -4.79 27.50
CA VAL A 398 -0.08 -4.46 28.90
C VAL A 398 -1.10 -5.45 29.46
N ARG A 399 -2.17 -5.77 28.73
CA ARG A 399 -3.17 -6.76 29.17
C ARG A 399 -2.53 -8.13 29.38
N VAL A 400 -1.72 -8.58 28.43
CA VAL A 400 -1.01 -9.86 28.52
C VAL A 400 -0.15 -9.95 29.78
N PHE A 401 0.61 -8.90 30.10
CA PHE A 401 1.44 -8.88 31.32
C PHE A 401 0.63 -8.71 32.60
N ASN A 402 -0.43 -7.91 32.59
CA ASN A 402 -1.30 -7.74 33.74
C ASN A 402 -2.02 -9.05 34.10
N ASP A 403 -2.37 -9.87 33.11
CA ASP A 403 -2.93 -11.22 33.33
C ASP A 403 -1.92 -12.18 33.99
N MET A 404 -0.61 -11.89 33.88
CA MET A 404 0.44 -12.59 34.62
C MET A 404 0.67 -12.03 36.04
N GLY A 405 -0.12 -11.05 36.47
CA GLY A 405 0.01 -10.40 37.78
C GLY A 405 0.87 -9.13 37.78
N ALA A 406 1.26 -8.60 36.61
CA ALA A 406 1.89 -7.29 36.55
C ALA A 406 0.87 -6.15 36.77
N THR A 407 1.37 -4.94 37.01
CA THR A 407 0.53 -3.74 37.21
C THR A 407 0.96 -2.60 36.32
N PHE A 408 0.57 -2.68 35.04
CA PHE A 408 0.80 -1.64 34.04
C PHE A 408 -0.47 -0.89 33.67
N THR A 409 -0.31 0.41 33.47
CA THR A 409 -1.38 1.25 32.92
C THR A 409 -1.48 1.03 31.42
N LEU A 410 -2.70 1.18 30.89
CA LEU A 410 -2.93 1.28 29.46
C LEU A 410 -2.25 2.53 28.87
N PHE A 411 -2.23 2.59 27.55
CA PHE A 411 -1.72 3.71 26.79
C PHE A 411 -2.52 4.97 27.11
N ASP A 412 -1.83 6.06 27.41
CA ASP A 412 -2.42 7.37 27.70
C ASP A 412 -1.96 8.38 26.65
N GLU A 413 -2.86 8.78 25.78
CA GLU A 413 -2.57 9.71 24.69
C GLU A 413 -2.00 11.05 25.20
N ALA A 414 -2.47 11.56 26.34
CA ALA A 414 -2.03 12.84 26.88
C ALA A 414 -0.57 12.80 27.37
N VAL A 415 -0.11 11.63 27.79
CA VAL A 415 1.26 11.40 28.26
C VAL A 415 2.16 10.95 27.10
N GLU A 416 1.70 10.02 26.27
CA GLU A 416 2.56 9.31 25.34
C GLU A 416 2.69 9.98 23.96
N ILE A 417 1.67 10.69 23.47
CA ILE A 417 1.79 11.41 22.19
C ILE A 417 2.90 12.48 22.23
N PRO A 418 3.03 13.31 23.29
CA PRO A 418 4.17 14.24 23.40
C PRO A 418 5.53 13.52 23.36
N LEU A 419 5.63 12.35 24.00
CA LEU A 419 6.88 11.56 24.01
C LEU A 419 7.20 10.97 22.63
N LEU A 420 6.17 10.51 21.91
CA LEU A 420 6.31 10.00 20.55
C LEU A 420 6.75 11.08 19.56
N LYS A 421 6.26 12.32 19.74
CA LYS A 421 6.68 13.48 18.94
C LYS A 421 8.10 13.93 19.25
N ALA A 422 8.58 13.69 20.47
CA ALA A 422 9.95 14.01 20.90
C ALA A 422 10.94 12.85 20.65
N ASP A 423 10.51 11.76 20.02
CA ASP A 423 11.27 10.52 19.82
C ASP A 423 11.98 10.00 21.10
N ASN A 424 11.30 10.11 22.23
CA ASN A 424 11.80 9.66 23.54
C ASN A 424 10.84 8.65 24.22
N TRP A 425 9.89 8.12 23.46
CA TRP A 425 8.89 7.18 23.94
C TRP A 425 9.46 5.76 24.13
N ASN A 426 9.28 5.20 25.32
CA ASN A 426 9.50 3.79 25.61
C ASN A 426 8.62 3.34 26.79
N ARG A 427 8.37 2.03 26.89
CA ARG A 427 7.73 1.38 28.02
C ARG A 427 8.65 0.28 28.53
N PHE A 428 9.00 0.32 29.82
CA PHE A 428 9.91 -0.64 30.43
C PHE A 428 9.20 -1.49 31.49
N LEU A 429 9.54 -2.77 31.53
CA LEU A 429 9.02 -3.76 32.46
C LEU A 429 10.17 -4.62 33.00
N THR A 430 10.36 -4.58 34.32
CA THR A 430 11.31 -5.42 35.04
C THR A 430 10.61 -6.67 35.57
N LEU A 431 10.96 -7.84 35.04
CA LEU A 431 10.53 -9.14 35.57
C LEU A 431 11.65 -9.78 36.39
N ASN A 432 11.37 -10.86 37.11
CA ASN A 432 12.40 -11.56 37.90
C ASN A 432 13.53 -12.11 37.01
N ASP A 433 13.18 -12.63 35.83
CA ASP A 433 14.12 -13.37 34.96
C ASP A 433 14.50 -12.62 33.68
N ALA A 434 13.79 -11.52 33.38
CA ALA A 434 14.03 -10.72 32.18
C ALA A 434 13.65 -9.25 32.39
N ASP A 435 14.21 -8.37 31.58
CA ASP A 435 13.73 -7.01 31.40
C ASP A 435 13.14 -6.88 29.99
N VAL A 436 11.93 -6.32 29.91
CA VAL A 436 11.18 -6.15 28.67
C VAL A 436 11.03 -4.67 28.38
N CYS A 437 11.36 -4.24 27.16
CA CYS A 437 11.23 -2.85 26.75
C CYS A 437 10.51 -2.75 25.41
N LEU A 438 9.45 -1.95 25.32
CA LEU A 438 8.80 -1.58 24.07
C LEU A 438 9.25 -0.17 23.69
N THR A 439 9.77 0.01 22.48
CA THR A 439 10.34 1.31 22.06
C THR A 439 10.19 1.55 20.56
N LYS A 440 10.13 2.83 20.19
CA LYS A 440 10.14 3.31 18.81
C LYS A 440 11.54 3.86 18.48
N PHE A 441 12.09 3.51 17.31
CA PHE A 441 13.34 4.11 16.84
C PHE A 441 13.14 5.55 16.35
N LYS A 442 14.12 6.41 16.63
CA LYS A 442 14.09 7.84 16.29
C LYS A 442 14.05 8.09 14.78
N ASP A 443 14.90 7.41 14.02
CA ASP A 443 15.08 7.66 12.59
C ASP A 443 14.52 6.55 11.69
N THR A 444 13.82 5.57 12.27
CA THR A 444 13.23 4.46 11.53
C THR A 444 11.84 4.19 12.07
N PRO A 445 10.80 4.11 11.22
CA PRO A 445 9.43 3.80 11.63
C PRO A 445 9.32 2.32 12.03
N MET A 446 9.97 1.98 13.15
CA MET A 446 10.07 0.63 13.67
C MET A 446 9.78 0.63 15.16
N LEU A 447 8.81 -0.21 15.54
CA LEU A 447 8.48 -0.55 16.92
C LEU A 447 9.15 -1.88 17.26
N CYS A 448 9.88 -1.90 18.37
CA CYS A 448 10.60 -3.08 18.84
C CYS A 448 10.23 -3.45 20.26
N LEU A 449 10.04 -4.75 20.49
CA LEU A 449 9.99 -5.34 21.81
C LEU A 449 11.32 -6.03 22.11
N TRP A 450 12.04 -5.53 23.10
CA TRP A 450 13.30 -6.06 23.57
C TRP A 450 13.04 -6.94 24.78
N ILE A 451 13.64 -8.13 24.80
CA ILE A 451 13.59 -9.07 25.91
C ILE A 451 15.04 -9.36 26.29
N LYS A 452 15.51 -8.70 27.34
CA LYS A 452 16.85 -8.88 27.92
C LYS A 452 16.76 -9.93 29.01
N LEU A 453 17.42 -11.07 28.82
CA LEU A 453 17.40 -12.15 29.80
C LEU A 453 18.42 -11.86 30.90
N LYS A 454 18.02 -12.03 32.17
CA LYS A 454 18.92 -11.87 33.33
C LYS A 454 19.83 -13.06 33.55
N GLN A 455 19.43 -14.23 33.05
CA GLN A 455 20.24 -15.44 33.00
C GLN A 455 20.23 -16.04 31.59
N PRO A 456 21.29 -16.71 31.15
CA PRO A 456 21.28 -17.41 29.87
C PRO A 456 20.19 -18.49 29.88
N ILE A 457 19.43 -18.64 28.80
CA ILE A 457 18.58 -19.82 28.61
C ILE A 457 19.50 -21.03 28.60
N LEU A 458 19.44 -21.85 29.64
CA LEU A 458 20.14 -23.13 29.71
C LEU A 458 19.62 -23.97 28.53
N GLN A 459 20.47 -24.15 27.51
CA GLN A 459 20.20 -25.12 26.47
C GLN A 459 20.21 -26.49 27.14
N ASN A 460 19.03 -27.07 27.38
CA ASN A 460 18.93 -28.48 27.70
C ASN A 460 19.53 -29.24 26.51
N LYS A 461 20.76 -29.73 26.71
CA LYS A 461 21.32 -30.81 25.92
C LYS A 461 20.43 -32.02 26.15
N ASN A 462 19.50 -32.27 25.23
CA ASN A 462 18.94 -33.60 25.02
C ASN A 462 19.15 -33.94 23.54
#